data_AF-A0A0C2XSD4-F1
#
_entry.id   AF-A0A0C2XSD4-F1
#
_cell.length_a   1.000
_cell.length_b   1.000
_cell.length_c   1.000
_cell.angle_alpha   90.00
_cell.angle_beta   90.00
_cell.angle_gamma   90.00
#
_symmetry.space_group_name_H-M   'P 1'
#
loop_
_entity.id
_entity.type
_entity.pdbx_description
1 polymer ?
#
loop_
_entity_poly.entity_id
_entity_poly.type
_entity_poly.pdbx_seq_one_letter_code
_entity_poly.pdbx_strand_id
1 'polypeptide(L)'
;MNVHGMLEPLNQAMMEDFSLPKRSAVQLQQLIINPIRLLPIPPRPVLVIMDGLDECEDFNTQRDILALIGQITIDPNVAIRFIITSRPEHQICDLFNKEPLFRTTRRLVLDEGYDTEADIEWYLREKFEEIYSRNKDIMPGVRTPWPSEYAMRMLVWRASGQFIYAPTVIRFVSSDTDFHTPKEKLSKSC
;
A
#
# COMPACT_ATOMS: atom_id res chain seq x y z
N MET A 1 -10.75 -12.77 6.28
CA MET A 1 -12.06 -12.47 6.86
C MET A 1 -12.69 -13.77 7.34
N ASN A 2 -12.96 -13.93 8.64
CA ASN A 2 -13.62 -15.13 9.19
C ASN A 2 -15.02 -14.74 9.70
N VAL A 3 -15.98 -14.64 8.78
CA VAL A 3 -17.39 -14.38 9.09
C VAL A 3 -18.10 -15.73 9.08
N HIS A 4 -18.65 -16.13 10.22
CA HIS A 4 -19.35 -17.39 10.35
C HIS A 4 -20.56 -17.44 9.40
N GLY A 5 -20.73 -18.55 8.67
CA GLY A 5 -21.81 -18.73 7.68
C GLY A 5 -21.54 -18.14 6.28
N MET A 6 -20.40 -17.47 6.08
CA MET A 6 -20.13 -16.79 4.80
C MET A 6 -19.55 -17.70 3.70
N LEU A 7 -18.94 -18.83 4.07
CA LEU A 7 -18.23 -19.71 3.12
C LEU A 7 -19.17 -20.31 2.06
N GLU A 8 -20.37 -20.70 2.45
CA GLU A 8 -21.33 -21.34 1.54
C GLU A 8 -21.88 -20.37 0.48
N PRO A 9 -22.38 -19.16 0.85
CA PRO A 9 -22.75 -18.14 -0.14
C PRO A 9 -21.60 -17.73 -1.06
N LEU A 10 -20.37 -17.65 -0.54
CA LEU A 10 -19.19 -17.29 -1.33
C LEU A 10 -18.89 -18.36 -2.38
N ASN A 11 -18.87 -19.63 -1.98
CA ASN A 11 -18.63 -20.75 -2.90
C ASN A 11 -19.72 -20.82 -3.97
N GLN A 12 -20.99 -20.60 -3.61
CA GLN A 12 -22.09 -20.57 -4.56
C GLN A 12 -21.91 -19.45 -5.60
N ALA A 13 -21.64 -18.22 -5.16
CA ALA A 13 -21.41 -17.09 -6.07
C ALA A 13 -20.25 -17.36 -7.04
N MET A 14 -19.16 -17.97 -6.56
CA MET A 14 -18.02 -18.35 -7.40
C MET A 14 -18.34 -19.47 -8.41
N MET A 15 -19.26 -20.38 -8.10
CA MET A 15 -19.72 -21.43 -9.02
C MET A 15 -20.69 -20.89 -10.08
N GLU A 16 -21.48 -19.87 -9.74
CA GLU A 16 -22.46 -19.26 -10.65
C GLU A 16 -21.81 -18.36 -11.70
N ASP A 17 -20.75 -17.62 -11.36
CA ASP A 17 -20.05 -16.74 -12.30
C ASP A 17 -18.52 -16.85 -12.16
N PHE A 18 -17.91 -17.63 -13.06
CA PHE A 18 -16.46 -17.80 -13.13
C PHE A 18 -15.71 -16.53 -13.60
N SER A 19 -16.40 -15.50 -14.11
CA SER A 19 -15.80 -14.24 -14.54
C SER A 19 -15.63 -13.23 -13.38
N LEU A 20 -16.22 -13.52 -12.21
CA LEU A 20 -16.14 -12.67 -11.02
C LEU A 20 -14.72 -12.19 -10.68
N PRO A 21 -13.65 -13.02 -10.77
CA PRO A 21 -12.27 -12.57 -10.52
C PRO A 21 -11.81 -11.36 -11.33
N LYS A 22 -12.47 -11.04 -12.43
CA LYS A 22 -12.07 -9.97 -13.37
C LYS A 22 -12.86 -8.67 -13.19
N ARG A 23 -13.79 -8.59 -12.23
CA ARG A 23 -14.76 -7.48 -12.12
C ARG A 23 -14.88 -6.98 -10.68
N SER A 24 -13.97 -6.11 -10.24
CA SER A 24 -13.80 -5.72 -8.83
C SER A 24 -15.07 -5.19 -8.15
N ALA A 25 -15.85 -4.33 -8.81
CA ALA A 25 -17.13 -3.85 -8.26
C ALA A 25 -18.16 -4.98 -8.11
N VAL A 26 -18.19 -5.91 -9.06
CA VAL A 26 -19.09 -7.08 -9.02
C VAL A 26 -18.67 -8.04 -7.91
N GLN A 27 -17.36 -8.21 -7.68
CA GLN A 27 -16.85 -9.00 -6.56
C GLN A 27 -17.29 -8.43 -5.21
N LEU A 28 -17.19 -7.11 -5.02
CA LEU A 28 -17.66 -6.47 -3.79
C LEU A 28 -19.14 -6.77 -3.57
N GLN A 29 -19.97 -6.64 -4.61
CA GLN A 29 -21.39 -6.92 -4.51
C GLN A 29 -21.68 -8.40 -4.21
N GLN A 30 -21.10 -9.31 -5.00
CA GLN A 30 -21.47 -10.73 -5.00
C GLN A 30 -20.77 -11.54 -3.91
N LEU A 31 -19.54 -11.19 -3.56
CA LEU A 31 -18.73 -11.97 -2.63
C LEU A 31 -18.72 -11.38 -1.22
N ILE A 32 -19.12 -10.13 -1.04
CA ILE A 32 -19.12 -9.47 0.28
C ILE A 32 -20.53 -9.01 0.66
N ILE A 33 -21.12 -8.11 -0.14
CA ILE A 33 -22.38 -7.46 0.23
C ILE A 33 -23.54 -8.46 0.26
N ASN A 34 -23.73 -9.23 -0.81
CA ASN A 34 -24.83 -10.19 -0.91
C ASN A 34 -24.74 -11.29 0.17
N PRO A 35 -23.58 -11.93 0.40
CA PRO A 35 -23.42 -12.90 1.49
C PRO A 35 -23.76 -12.32 2.85
N ILE A 36 -23.30 -11.10 3.17
CA ILE A 36 -23.57 -10.48 4.48
C ILE A 36 -25.06 -10.19 4.66
N ARG A 37 -25.78 -9.81 3.60
CA ARG A 37 -27.24 -9.61 3.64
C ARG A 37 -28.03 -10.88 3.93
N LEU A 38 -27.49 -12.05 3.57
CA LEU A 38 -28.13 -13.33 3.83
C LEU A 38 -27.92 -13.83 5.26
N LEU A 39 -26.98 -13.23 6.00
CA LEU A 39 -26.67 -13.61 7.36
C LEU A 39 -27.51 -12.78 8.36
N PRO A 40 -27.83 -13.35 9.54
CA PRO A 40 -28.41 -12.56 10.63
C PRO A 40 -27.52 -11.37 10.96
N ILE A 41 -28.11 -10.21 11.21
CA ILE A 41 -27.36 -8.99 11.54
C ILE A 41 -26.52 -9.26 12.79
N PRO A 42 -25.18 -9.23 12.68
CA PRO A 42 -24.31 -9.54 13.81
C PRO A 42 -24.36 -8.42 14.86
N PRO A 43 -24.10 -8.74 16.15
CA PRO A 43 -24.05 -7.74 17.22
C PRO A 43 -22.88 -6.74 17.05
N ARG A 44 -21.91 -7.06 16.20
CA ARG A 44 -20.79 -6.19 15.83
C ARG A 44 -20.68 -6.11 14.31
N PRO A 45 -20.41 -4.93 13.73
CA PRO A 45 -20.24 -4.81 12.30
C PRO A 45 -19.08 -5.64 11.76
N VAL A 46 -19.26 -6.21 10.58
CA VAL A 46 -18.18 -6.84 9.81
C VAL A 46 -17.23 -5.76 9.33
N LEU A 47 -15.94 -5.87 9.65
CA LEU A 47 -14.92 -4.96 9.15
C LEU A 47 -14.34 -5.49 7.83
N VAL A 48 -14.40 -4.67 6.79
CA VAL A 48 -13.75 -4.90 5.50
C VAL A 48 -12.62 -3.89 5.35
N ILE A 49 -11.42 -4.39 5.09
CA ILE A 49 -10.24 -3.55 4.79
C ILE A 49 -9.99 -3.66 3.29
N MET A 50 -10.02 -2.52 2.62
CA MET A 50 -9.66 -2.38 1.22
C MET A 50 -8.32 -1.66 1.16
N ASP A 51 -7.30 -2.39 0.71
CA ASP A 51 -5.95 -1.87 0.60
C ASP A 51 -5.68 -1.44 -0.85
N GLY A 52 -5.26 -0.20 -1.07
CA GLY A 52 -4.85 0.31 -2.39
C GLY A 52 -5.99 0.51 -3.39
N LEU A 53 -7.04 1.26 -3.04
CA LEU A 53 -8.14 1.55 -3.98
C LEU A 53 -7.66 2.21 -5.29
N ASP A 54 -6.60 3.02 -5.22
CA ASP A 54 -6.00 3.69 -6.37
C ASP A 54 -5.31 2.74 -7.36
N GLU A 55 -5.02 1.49 -6.98
CA GLU A 55 -4.44 0.47 -7.87
C GLU A 55 -5.48 -0.22 -8.77
N CYS A 56 -6.76 0.16 -8.68
CA CYS A 56 -7.79 -0.33 -9.61
C CYS A 56 -7.46 0.03 -11.06
N GLU A 57 -7.82 -0.86 -11.99
CA GLU A 57 -7.48 -0.76 -13.42
C GLU A 57 -7.91 0.57 -14.06
N ASP A 58 -9.06 1.11 -13.66
CA ASP A 58 -9.58 2.37 -14.20
C ASP A 58 -10.49 3.13 -13.21
N PHE A 59 -10.74 4.39 -13.54
CA PHE A 59 -11.57 5.30 -12.73
C PHE A 59 -13.03 4.83 -12.59
N ASN A 60 -13.63 4.19 -13.60
CA ASN A 60 -15.01 3.71 -13.47
C ASN A 60 -15.09 2.60 -12.42
N THR A 61 -14.10 1.71 -12.38
CA THR A 61 -14.02 0.68 -11.34
C THR A 61 -13.95 1.30 -9.94
N GLN A 62 -13.09 2.31 -9.74
CA GLN A 62 -13.00 3.05 -8.46
C GLN A 62 -14.34 3.68 -8.08
N ARG A 63 -14.99 4.36 -9.04
CA ARG A 63 -16.29 5.00 -8.85
C ARG A 63 -17.37 4.00 -8.46
N ASP A 64 -17.46 2.89 -9.17
CA ASP A 64 -18.51 1.89 -8.97
C ASP A 64 -18.34 1.19 -7.61
N ILE A 65 -17.10 0.89 -7.21
CA ILE A 65 -16.78 0.39 -5.85
C ILE A 65 -17.25 1.40 -4.79
N LEU A 66 -16.85 2.67 -4.92
CA LEU A 66 -17.20 3.70 -3.95
C LEU A 66 -18.71 3.98 -3.89
N ALA A 67 -19.41 3.90 -5.03
CA ALA A 67 -20.86 4.02 -5.08
C ALA A 67 -21.55 2.89 -4.30
N LEU A 68 -21.07 1.64 -4.47
CA LEU A 68 -21.57 0.49 -3.71
C LEU A 68 -21.32 0.63 -2.21
N ILE A 69 -20.12 1.07 -1.82
CA ILE A 69 -19.78 1.33 -0.41
C ILE A 69 -20.68 2.42 0.17
N GLY A 70 -20.91 3.50 -0.59
CA GLY A 70 -21.81 4.56 -0.19
C GLY A 70 -23.22 4.04 0.08
N GLN A 71 -23.77 3.22 -0.82
CA GLN A 71 -25.10 2.65 -0.67
C GLN A 71 -25.21 1.68 0.51
N ILE A 72 -24.21 0.82 0.72
CA ILE A 72 -24.28 -0.20 1.77
C ILE A 72 -24.03 0.38 3.17
N THR A 73 -23.24 1.44 3.29
CA THR A 73 -22.95 2.08 4.59
C THR A 73 -24.15 2.81 5.18
N ILE A 74 -25.17 3.13 4.38
CA ILE A 74 -26.43 3.72 4.83
C ILE A 74 -27.56 2.69 4.98
N ASP A 75 -27.33 1.42 4.61
CA ASP A 75 -28.33 0.36 4.71
C ASP A 75 -28.43 -0.15 6.16
N PRO A 76 -29.54 0.08 6.89
CA PRO A 76 -29.67 -0.33 8.28
C PRO A 76 -29.73 -1.85 8.46
N ASN A 77 -29.97 -2.60 7.39
CA ASN A 77 -30.03 -4.06 7.44
C ASN A 77 -28.65 -4.71 7.31
N VAL A 78 -27.59 -3.92 7.15
CA VAL A 78 -26.24 -4.43 6.91
C VAL A 78 -25.25 -3.82 7.89
N ALA A 79 -24.84 -4.62 8.88
CA ALA A 79 -23.82 -4.21 9.84
C ALA A 79 -22.42 -4.42 9.25
N ILE A 80 -21.94 -3.45 8.48
CA ILE A 80 -20.61 -3.46 7.85
C ILE A 80 -19.87 -2.14 8.07
N ARG A 81 -18.54 -2.19 8.16
CA ARG A 81 -17.64 -1.03 8.21
C ARG A 81 -16.49 -1.22 7.25
N PHE A 82 -16.04 -0.13 6.66
CA PHE A 82 -14.90 -0.13 5.74
C PHE A 82 -13.73 0.67 6.32
N ILE A 83 -12.53 0.15 6.13
CA ILE A 83 -11.29 0.92 6.13
C ILE A 83 -10.76 0.85 4.71
N ILE A 84 -10.56 2.01 4.09
CA ILE A 84 -10.09 2.12 2.71
C ILE A 84 -8.78 2.89 2.75
N THR A 85 -7.72 2.29 2.22
CA THR A 85 -6.45 2.98 1.99
C THR A 85 -6.35 3.32 0.50
N SER A 86 -5.83 4.52 0.21
CA SER A 86 -5.50 4.91 -1.15
C SER A 86 -4.52 6.07 -1.16
N ARG A 87 -3.84 6.29 -2.28
CA ARG A 87 -3.24 7.59 -2.59
C ARG A 87 -4.33 8.67 -2.70
N PRO A 88 -4.02 9.94 -2.39
CA PRO A 88 -4.97 11.05 -2.45
C PRO A 88 -5.19 11.55 -3.87
N GLU A 89 -5.47 10.64 -4.83
CA GLU A 89 -5.76 11.02 -6.20
C GLU A 89 -7.03 11.88 -6.27
N HIS A 90 -7.01 12.92 -7.12
CA HIS A 90 -8.07 13.93 -7.18
C HIS A 90 -9.46 13.30 -7.33
N GLN A 91 -9.59 12.36 -8.25
CA GLN A 91 -10.85 11.71 -8.56
C GLN A 91 -11.39 10.83 -7.43
N ILE A 92 -10.52 10.23 -6.62
CA ILE A 92 -10.91 9.49 -5.41
C ILE A 92 -11.38 10.48 -4.34
N CYS A 93 -10.60 11.54 -4.11
CA CYS A 93 -10.95 12.59 -3.15
C CYS A 93 -12.32 13.22 -3.47
N ASP A 94 -12.59 13.50 -4.74
CA ASP A 94 -13.86 14.06 -5.21
C ASP A 94 -15.06 13.16 -4.91
N LEU A 95 -14.90 11.83 -4.98
CA LEU A 95 -15.98 10.90 -4.70
C LEU A 95 -16.30 10.85 -3.21
N PHE A 96 -15.30 10.94 -2.33
CA PHE A 96 -15.52 11.06 -0.88
C PHE A 96 -16.13 12.41 -0.47
N ASN A 97 -16.00 13.45 -1.30
CA ASN A 97 -16.64 14.75 -1.08
C ASN A 97 -18.11 14.80 -1.55
N LYS A 98 -18.69 13.67 -1.99
CA LYS A 98 -20.07 13.56 -2.45
C LYS A 98 -20.89 12.66 -1.52
N GLU A 99 -22.18 12.89 -1.46
CA GLU A 99 -23.11 12.00 -0.75
C GLU A 99 -23.19 10.63 -1.42
N PRO A 100 -23.38 9.54 -0.66
CA PRO A 100 -23.50 9.51 0.80
C PRO A 100 -22.14 9.46 1.55
N LEU A 101 -21.03 9.23 0.83
CA LEU A 101 -19.70 9.01 1.42
C LEU A 101 -19.23 10.18 2.29
N PHE A 102 -19.54 11.42 1.88
CA PHE A 102 -19.16 12.62 2.63
C PHE A 102 -19.66 12.61 4.08
N ARG A 103 -20.87 12.08 4.33
CA ARG A 103 -21.44 12.00 5.68
C ARG A 103 -21.08 10.72 6.42
N THR A 104 -20.85 9.63 5.69
CA THR A 104 -20.64 8.31 6.30
C THR A 104 -19.18 7.97 6.56
N THR A 105 -18.25 8.77 6.05
CA THR A 105 -16.81 8.49 6.13
C THR A 105 -16.04 9.57 6.88
N ARG A 106 -14.85 9.19 7.37
CA ARG A 106 -13.88 10.09 7.97
C ARG A 106 -12.54 9.88 7.28
N ARG A 107 -11.98 10.94 6.70
CA ARG A 107 -10.65 10.92 6.10
C ARG A 107 -9.59 11.04 7.18
N LEU A 108 -8.57 10.19 7.10
CA LEU A 108 -7.36 10.25 7.90
C LEU A 108 -6.19 10.46 6.93
N VAL A 109 -5.47 11.56 7.07
CA VAL A 109 -4.26 11.84 6.28
C VAL A 109 -3.07 11.30 7.07
N LEU A 110 -2.29 10.41 6.46
CA LEU A 110 -1.15 9.77 7.12
C LEU A 110 0.17 10.54 6.93
N ASP A 111 0.20 11.52 6.03
CA ASP A 111 1.41 12.23 5.60
C ASP A 111 1.58 13.63 6.24
N GLU A 112 0.62 14.08 7.05
CA GLU A 112 0.73 15.40 7.68
C GLU A 112 1.81 15.39 8.78
N GLY A 113 3.00 15.89 8.42
CA GLY A 113 4.13 16.11 9.34
C GLY A 113 5.16 14.99 9.38
N TYR A 114 5.14 14.06 8.41
CA TYR A 114 6.09 12.95 8.34
C TYR A 114 7.31 13.34 7.47
N ASP A 115 8.49 13.44 8.09
CA ASP A 115 9.75 13.71 7.37
C ASP A 115 10.29 12.40 6.78
N THR A 116 9.72 12.03 5.63
CA THR A 116 10.17 10.85 4.86
C THR A 116 11.65 10.91 4.51
N GLU A 117 12.21 12.09 4.28
CA GLU A 117 13.62 12.26 3.93
C GLU A 117 14.53 11.91 5.11
N ALA A 118 14.19 12.35 6.32
CA ALA A 118 14.94 12.01 7.53
C ALA A 118 14.95 10.51 7.82
N ASP A 119 13.81 9.83 7.67
CA ASP A 119 13.73 8.38 7.89
C ASP A 119 14.48 7.58 6.81
N ILE A 120 14.43 8.04 5.56
CA ILE A 120 15.22 7.46 4.46
C ILE A 120 16.71 7.65 4.72
N GLU A 121 17.13 8.85 5.14
CA GLU A 121 18.53 9.14 5.46
C GLU A 121 19.02 8.27 6.61
N TRP A 122 18.25 8.16 7.69
CA TRP A 122 18.57 7.34 8.85
C TRP A 122 18.75 5.86 8.46
N TYR A 123 17.79 5.30 7.71
CA TYR A 123 17.87 3.94 7.22
C TYR A 123 19.09 3.71 6.31
N LEU A 124 19.36 4.61 5.37
CA LEU A 124 20.51 4.49 4.47
C LEU A 124 21.83 4.54 5.25
N ARG A 125 21.96 5.45 6.23
CA ARG A 125 23.16 5.57 7.07
C ARG A 125 23.45 4.28 7.82
N GLU A 126 22.45 3.73 8.51
CA GLU A 126 22.59 2.45 9.23
C GLU A 126 23.04 1.33 8.28
N LYS A 127 22.36 1.18 7.14
CA LYS A 127 22.65 0.07 6.21
C LYS A 127 23.97 0.21 5.46
N PHE A 128 24.39 1.43 5.12
CA PHE A 128 25.71 1.61 4.52
C PHE A 128 26.84 1.39 5.53
N GLU A 129 26.63 1.71 6.81
CA GLU A 129 27.60 1.38 7.86
C GLU A 129 27.74 -0.15 8.04
N GLU A 130 26.62 -0.89 7.99
CA GLU A 130 26.66 -2.35 7.98
C GLU A 130 27.42 -2.90 6.76
N ILE A 131 27.13 -2.40 5.56
CA ILE A 131 27.80 -2.82 4.32
C ILE A 131 29.31 -2.54 4.43
N TYR A 132 29.70 -1.32 4.82
CA TYR A 132 31.10 -0.96 4.99
C TYR A 132 31.80 -1.88 5.98
N SER A 133 31.17 -2.14 7.12
CA SER A 133 31.73 -2.96 8.19
C SER A 133 31.97 -4.40 7.77
N ARG A 134 31.08 -4.98 6.95
CA ARG A 134 31.21 -6.35 6.41
C ARG A 134 32.22 -6.47 5.28
N ASN A 135 32.54 -5.37 4.60
CA ASN A 135 33.35 -5.36 3.38
C ASN A 135 34.70 -4.64 3.54
N LYS A 136 35.18 -4.44 4.78
CA LYS A 136 36.44 -3.71 5.06
C LYS A 136 37.63 -4.25 4.28
N ASP A 137 37.74 -5.57 4.16
CA ASP A 137 38.87 -6.24 3.50
C ASP A 137 38.93 -5.97 1.98
N ILE A 138 37.76 -5.75 1.35
CA ILE A 138 37.63 -5.48 -0.09
C ILE A 138 37.39 -3.99 -0.40
N MET A 139 37.37 -3.13 0.61
CA MET A 139 37.23 -1.67 0.47
C MET A 139 38.42 -0.90 1.09
N PRO A 140 39.69 -1.29 0.83
CA PRO A 140 40.84 -0.58 1.38
C PRO A 140 40.88 0.87 0.87
N GLY A 141 41.20 1.81 1.76
CA GLY A 141 41.35 3.23 1.43
C GLY A 141 40.06 4.01 1.20
N VAL A 142 38.88 3.41 1.45
CA VAL A 142 37.61 4.14 1.48
C VAL A 142 37.53 4.98 2.75
N ARG A 143 37.29 6.29 2.59
CA ARG A 143 37.12 7.24 3.69
C ARG A 143 35.78 7.02 4.39
N THR A 144 35.78 7.16 5.71
CA THR A 144 34.58 7.17 6.55
C THR A 144 34.13 8.62 6.86
N PRO A 145 32.82 8.87 7.04
CA PRO A 145 31.71 7.95 6.82
C PRO A 145 31.59 7.54 5.35
N TRP A 146 31.09 6.32 5.12
CA TRP A 146 30.77 5.83 3.78
C TRP A 146 29.27 5.51 3.72
N PRO A 147 28.53 6.02 2.72
CA PRO A 147 28.98 6.87 1.62
C PRO A 147 29.33 8.30 2.09
N SER A 148 29.87 9.13 1.19
CA SER A 148 30.11 10.53 1.50
C SER A 148 28.79 11.28 1.76
N GLU A 149 28.84 12.37 2.53
CA GLU A 149 27.69 13.23 2.79
C GLU A 149 27.02 13.79 1.53
N TYR A 150 27.78 13.95 0.44
CA TYR A 150 27.22 14.33 -0.86
C TYR A 150 26.42 13.19 -1.48
N ALA A 151 26.99 11.98 -1.51
CA ALA A 151 26.31 10.80 -2.03
C ALA A 151 25.07 10.44 -1.20
N MET A 152 25.12 10.57 0.13
CA MET A 152 23.96 10.39 0.99
C MET A 152 22.82 11.33 0.62
N ARG A 153 23.10 12.64 0.51
CA ARG A 153 22.10 13.64 0.08
C ARG A 153 21.53 13.35 -1.30
N MET A 154 22.36 12.90 -2.25
CA MET A 154 21.89 12.51 -3.59
C MET A 154 20.94 11.31 -3.55
N LEU A 155 21.22 10.30 -2.71
CA LEU A 155 20.34 9.14 -2.55
C LEU A 155 19.01 9.49 -1.90
N VAL A 156 19.02 10.33 -0.85
CA VAL A 156 17.80 10.83 -0.21
C VAL A 156 16.96 11.64 -1.21
N TRP A 157 17.59 12.56 -1.94
CA TRP A 157 16.92 13.36 -2.96
C TRP A 157 16.32 12.49 -4.07
N ARG A 158 17.06 11.50 -4.57
CA ARG A 158 16.57 10.53 -5.57
C ARG A 158 15.43 9.65 -5.07
N ALA A 159 15.35 9.42 -3.76
CA ALA A 159 14.23 8.69 -3.17
C ALA A 159 12.92 9.48 -3.30
N SER A 160 12.98 10.82 -3.31
CA SER A 160 11.80 11.69 -3.47
C SER A 160 10.65 11.30 -2.52
N GLY A 161 10.99 11.05 -1.26
CA GLY A 161 10.06 10.59 -0.22
C GLY A 161 9.61 9.12 -0.31
N GLN A 162 10.00 8.38 -1.36
CA GLN A 162 9.59 6.99 -1.55
C GLN A 162 10.54 6.04 -0.84
N PHE A 163 10.16 5.59 0.36
CA PHE A 163 11.01 4.69 1.17
C PHE A 163 11.43 3.41 0.43
N ILE A 164 10.62 2.89 -0.49
CA ILE A 164 10.95 1.69 -1.29
C ILE A 164 12.26 1.81 -2.11
N TYR A 165 12.67 3.05 -2.43
CA TYR A 165 13.93 3.33 -3.10
C TYR A 165 15.13 2.89 -2.24
N ALA A 166 15.11 3.18 -0.94
CA ALA A 166 16.26 2.97 -0.07
C ALA A 166 16.64 1.48 0.10
N PRO A 167 15.72 0.54 0.44
CA PRO A 167 16.03 -0.89 0.41
C PRO A 167 16.48 -1.38 -0.96
N THR A 168 15.98 -0.80 -2.04
CA THR A 168 16.36 -1.17 -3.40
C THR A 168 17.83 -0.82 -3.69
N VAL A 169 18.26 0.39 -3.32
CA VAL A 169 19.67 0.80 -3.41
C VAL A 169 20.54 -0.08 -2.53
N ILE A 170 20.12 -0.33 -1.28
CA ILE A 170 20.88 -1.18 -0.35
C ILE A 170 21.06 -2.59 -0.92
N ARG A 171 20.00 -3.24 -1.40
CA ARG A 171 20.09 -4.56 -2.06
C ARG A 171 21.03 -4.56 -3.26
N PHE A 172 20.98 -3.51 -4.08
CA PHE A 172 21.85 -3.39 -5.24
C PHE A 172 23.32 -3.25 -4.84
N VAL A 173 23.62 -2.39 -3.86
CA VAL A 173 24.99 -2.13 -3.41
C VAL A 173 25.57 -3.30 -2.61
N SER A 174 24.73 -4.03 -1.86
CA SER A 174 25.13 -5.19 -1.05
C SER A 174 25.11 -6.51 -1.83
N SER A 175 24.73 -6.53 -3.12
CA SER A 175 24.70 -7.78 -3.88
C SER A 175 26.10 -8.29 -4.16
N ASP A 176 26.29 -9.60 -4.23
CA ASP A 176 27.54 -10.24 -4.67
C ASP A 176 27.49 -10.67 -6.15
N THR A 177 26.42 -10.29 -6.86
CA THR A 177 26.06 -10.87 -8.17
C THR A 177 26.90 -10.39 -9.35
N ASP A 178 27.66 -9.31 -9.15
CA ASP A 178 28.54 -8.73 -10.16
C ASP A 178 29.90 -8.52 -9.49
N PHE A 179 31.01 -8.84 -10.16
CA PHE A 179 32.41 -8.69 -9.71
C PHE A 179 32.85 -7.25 -9.34
N HIS A 180 31.91 -6.36 -9.03
CA HIS A 180 32.10 -5.00 -8.57
C HIS A 180 31.97 -4.95 -7.04
N THR A 181 32.86 -4.20 -6.41
CA THR A 181 32.79 -3.85 -4.99
C THR A 181 31.57 -2.97 -4.68
N PRO A 182 31.10 -2.93 -3.41
CA PRO A 182 30.02 -2.02 -3.01
C PRO A 182 30.29 -0.55 -3.37
N LYS A 183 31.56 -0.11 -3.31
CA LYS A 183 32.01 1.23 -3.72
C LYS A 183 31.69 1.52 -5.19
N GLU A 184 31.99 0.58 -6.07
CA GLU A 184 31.76 0.73 -7.51
C GLU A 184 30.27 0.71 -7.84
N LYS A 185 29.48 -0.11 -7.14
CA LYS A 185 28.01 -0.14 -7.30
C LYS A 185 27.37 1.17 -6.84
N LEU A 186 27.76 1.69 -5.67
CA LEU A 186 27.27 2.97 -5.15
C LEU A 186 27.46 4.12 -6.16
N SER A 187 28.59 4.13 -6.89
CA SER A 187 28.88 5.16 -7.89
C SER A 187 27.85 5.22 -9.04
N LYS A 188 27.15 4.11 -9.29
CA LYS A 188 26.09 3.99 -10.30
C LYS A 188 24.71 4.41 -9.77
N SER A 189 24.54 4.45 -8.46
CA SER A 189 23.29 4.82 -7.79
C SER A 189 23.20 6.31 -7.45
N CYS A 190 24.34 7.03 -7.49
CA CYS A 190 24.44 8.47 -7.23
C CYS A 190 24.31 9.33 -8.48
#